data_AF-A0A8E4E3F8-F1
#
_entry.id   AF-A0A8E4E3F8-F1
#
_cell.length_a   1.000
_cell.length_b   1.000
_cell.length_c   1.000
_cell.angle_alpha   90.00
_cell.angle_beta   90.00
_cell.angle_gamma   90.00
#
_symmetry.space_group_name_H-M   'P 1'
#
loop_
_entity.id
_entity.type
_entity.pdbx_description
1 polymer ?
#
loop_
_entity_poly.entity_id
_entity_poly.type
_entity_poly.pdbx_seq_one_letter_code
_entity_poly.pdbx_strand_id
1 'polypeptide(L)'
;MSIDLSGLSAKQLGALIKNAKKQQTVVAKRAPIAKVRTQLTRAAKAQGYSIEELFGTSAGPGRPAAAAKPGPRAGRKLGKVPPKYRNPANPQEAWTGRGKQPRWLAELTAAGKKVEDFLISKVSTKKAPAKKAAPRKAATKRAPKKSKAA
;
A
#
# COMPACT_ATOMS: atom_id res chain seq x y z
N MET A 1 -19.31 11.17 -6.01
CA MET A 1 -18.36 12.25 -6.37
C MET A 1 -19.12 13.56 -6.32
N SER A 2 -18.58 14.57 -5.65
CA SER A 2 -19.22 15.88 -5.51
C SER A 2 -18.54 16.86 -6.47
N ILE A 3 -19.32 17.58 -7.27
CA ILE A 3 -18.83 18.65 -8.14
C ILE A 3 -19.12 19.96 -7.41
N ASP A 4 -18.08 20.74 -7.11
CA ASP A 4 -18.23 22.06 -6.49
C ASP A 4 -18.74 23.08 -7.51
N LEU A 5 -19.80 23.80 -7.14
CA LEU A 5 -20.50 24.77 -7.99
C LEU A 5 -20.44 26.20 -7.42
N SER A 6 -19.82 26.40 -6.25
CA SER A 6 -19.85 27.65 -5.48
C SER A 6 -19.20 28.84 -6.20
N GLY A 7 -18.19 28.59 -7.05
CA GLY A 7 -17.50 29.63 -7.83
C GLY A 7 -18.13 29.97 -9.19
N LEU A 8 -19.26 29.35 -9.55
CA LEU A 8 -19.88 29.54 -10.87
C LEU A 8 -20.91 30.68 -10.86
N SER A 9 -20.81 31.60 -11.81
CA SER A 9 -21.85 32.61 -12.04
C SER A 9 -23.17 31.99 -12.51
N ALA A 10 -24.29 32.70 -12.33
CA ALA A 10 -25.61 32.25 -12.79
C ALA A 10 -25.64 31.85 -14.27
N LYS A 11 -24.90 32.57 -15.13
CA LYS A 11 -24.78 32.25 -16.56
C LYS A 11 -24.02 30.94 -16.80
N GLN A 12 -22.94 30.69 -16.04
CA GLN A 12 -22.16 29.46 -16.12
C GLN A 12 -22.92 28.26 -15.56
N LEU A 13 -23.65 28.43 -14.45
CA LEU A 13 -24.54 27.41 -13.90
C LEU A 13 -25.64 27.03 -14.92
N GLY A 14 -26.25 28.03 -15.57
CA GLY A 14 -27.23 27.80 -16.62
C GLY A 14 -26.65 27.02 -17.81
N ALA A 15 -25.43 27.34 -18.25
CA ALA A 15 -24.74 26.60 -19.30
C ALA A 15 -24.42 25.15 -18.88
N LEU A 16 -23.96 24.95 -17.65
CA LEU A 16 -23.66 23.62 -17.09
C LEU A 16 -24.92 22.75 -17.04
N ILE A 17 -26.06 23.29 -16.60
CA ILE A 17 -27.34 22.58 -16.58
C ILE A 17 -27.77 22.17 -18.00
N LYS A 18 -27.64 23.07 -18.99
CA LYS A 18 -27.96 22.75 -20.38
C LYS A 18 -27.10 21.60 -20.90
N ASN A 19 -25.79 21.66 -20.66
CA ASN A 19 -24.86 20.62 -21.09
C ASN A 19 -25.10 19.29 -20.36
N ALA A 20 -25.34 19.33 -19.05
CA ALA A 20 -25.64 18.16 -18.25
C ALA A 20 -26.92 17.47 -18.72
N LYS A 21 -27.99 18.23 -18.98
CA LYS A 21 -29.24 17.69 -19.56
C LYS A 21 -29.00 17.07 -20.92
N LYS A 22 -28.24 17.73 -21.80
CA LYS A 22 -27.88 17.18 -23.12
C LYS A 22 -27.15 15.85 -22.96
N GLN A 23 -26.11 15.79 -22.12
CA GLN A 23 -25.37 14.56 -21.85
C GLN A 23 -26.25 13.47 -21.21
N GLN A 24 -27.13 13.83 -20.28
CA GLN A 24 -28.08 12.90 -19.68
C GLN A 24 -28.96 12.24 -20.73
N THR A 25 -29.49 13.00 -21.70
CA THR A 25 -30.30 12.41 -22.78
C THR A 25 -29.49 11.50 -23.70
N VAL A 26 -28.23 11.85 -23.99
CA VAL A 26 -27.34 11.02 -24.80
C VAL A 26 -27.03 9.71 -24.08
N VAL A 27 -26.70 9.77 -22.79
CA VAL A 27 -26.42 8.58 -21.98
C VAL A 27 -27.67 7.73 -21.79
N ALA A 28 -28.84 8.34 -21.59
CA ALA A 28 -30.11 7.62 -21.45
C ALA A 28 -30.56 6.92 -22.74
N LYS A 29 -30.30 7.51 -23.90
CA LYS A 29 -30.65 6.91 -25.22
C LYS A 29 -29.67 5.83 -25.66
N ARG A 30 -28.46 5.78 -25.10
CA ARG A 30 -27.49 4.74 -25.45
C ARG A 30 -27.98 3.38 -24.95
N ALA A 31 -27.88 2.38 -25.82
CA ALA A 31 -28.12 1.01 -25.41
C ALA A 31 -27.17 0.65 -24.24
N PRO A 32 -27.64 -0.16 -23.26
CA PRO A 32 -26.80 -0.59 -22.15
C PRO A 32 -25.51 -1.21 -22.68
N ILE A 33 -24.36 -0.75 -22.16
CA ILE A 33 -23.04 -1.19 -22.64
C ILE A 33 -22.87 -2.71 -22.55
N ALA A 34 -23.56 -3.36 -21.61
CA ALA A 34 -23.62 -4.82 -21.50
C ALA A 34 -24.27 -5.48 -22.73
N LYS A 35 -25.38 -4.96 -23.24
CA LYS A 35 -26.06 -5.50 -24.43
C LYS A 35 -25.17 -5.36 -25.66
N VAL A 36 -24.55 -4.20 -25.84
CA VAL A 36 -23.63 -3.93 -26.95
C VAL A 36 -22.44 -4.88 -26.89
N ARG A 37 -21.82 -5.04 -25.71
CA ARG A 37 -20.72 -6.00 -25.52
C ARG A 37 -21.12 -7.42 -25.88
N THR A 38 -22.26 -7.91 -25.38
CA THR A 38 -22.74 -9.26 -25.69
C THR A 38 -22.98 -9.46 -27.18
N GLN A 39 -23.59 -8.50 -27.87
CA GLN A 39 -23.80 -8.56 -29.31
C GLN A 39 -22.48 -8.61 -30.08
N LEU A 40 -21.54 -7.74 -29.71
CA LEU A 40 -20.24 -7.65 -30.37
C LEU A 40 -19.40 -8.92 -30.13
N THR A 41 -19.43 -9.48 -28.91
CA THR A 41 -18.77 -10.75 -28.60
C THR A 41 -19.42 -11.91 -29.34
N ARG A 42 -20.75 -11.94 -29.45
CA ARG A 42 -21.47 -12.97 -30.21
C ARG A 42 -21.11 -12.90 -31.70
N ALA A 43 -21.06 -11.70 -32.28
CA ALA A 43 -20.70 -11.50 -33.68
C ALA A 43 -19.25 -11.93 -33.95
N ALA A 44 -18.31 -11.53 -33.09
CA ALA A 44 -16.91 -11.97 -33.18
C ALA A 44 -16.79 -13.50 -33.09
N LYS A 45 -17.47 -14.10 -32.12
CA LYS A 45 -17.43 -15.56 -31.90
C LYS A 45 -18.05 -16.35 -33.05
N ALA A 46 -19.08 -15.80 -33.70
CA ALA A 46 -19.68 -16.43 -34.88
C ALA A 46 -18.69 -16.53 -36.06
N GLN A 47 -17.72 -15.61 -36.10
CA GLN A 47 -16.63 -15.61 -37.08
C GLN A 47 -15.38 -16.36 -36.56
N GLY A 48 -15.46 -17.00 -35.39
CA GLY A 48 -14.36 -17.75 -34.80
C GLY A 48 -13.32 -16.89 -34.06
N TYR A 49 -13.58 -15.59 -33.86
CA TYR A 49 -12.66 -14.67 -33.19
C TYR A 49 -13.15 -14.29 -31.79
N SER A 50 -12.22 -14.06 -30.86
CA SER A 50 -12.52 -13.39 -29.59
C SER A 50 -12.48 -11.88 -29.75
N ILE A 51 -13.29 -11.16 -28.99
CA ILE A 51 -13.24 -9.68 -28.96
C ILE A 51 -11.87 -9.17 -28.50
N GLU A 52 -11.17 -9.95 -27.66
CA GLU A 52 -9.82 -9.64 -27.19
C GLU A 52 -8.76 -9.83 -28.27
N GLU A 53 -9.00 -10.71 -29.25
CA GLU A 53 -8.10 -10.90 -30.40
C GLU A 53 -8.32 -9.80 -31.44
N LEU A 54 -9.58 -9.35 -31.63
CA LEU A 54 -9.92 -8.30 -32.59
C LEU A 54 -9.46 -6.91 -32.16
N PHE A 55 -9.58 -6.58 -30.86
CA PHE A 55 -9.30 -5.24 -30.35
C PHE A 55 -8.10 -5.17 -29.41
N GLY A 56 -7.47 -6.32 -29.13
CA GLY A 56 -6.49 -6.44 -28.06
C GLY A 56 -7.17 -6.39 -26.69
N THR A 57 -6.69 -7.18 -25.73
CA THR A 57 -6.75 -6.71 -24.35
C THR A 57 -5.84 -5.49 -24.28
N SER A 58 -6.22 -4.42 -23.58
CA SER A 58 -5.44 -3.17 -23.51
C SER A 58 -4.14 -3.30 -22.69
N ALA A 59 -3.42 -4.42 -22.85
CA ALA A 59 -2.14 -4.74 -22.29
C ALA A 59 -1.11 -5.01 -23.40
N GLY A 60 -0.81 -3.97 -24.19
CA GLY A 60 0.43 -3.80 -24.98
C GLY A 60 0.76 -4.82 -26.09
N PRO A 61 1.43 -4.40 -27.17
CA PRO A 61 1.91 -5.32 -28.19
C PRO A 61 3.12 -6.08 -27.63
N GLY A 62 3.00 -7.39 -27.41
CA GLY A 62 4.17 -8.20 -27.02
C GLY A 62 3.96 -9.56 -26.35
N ARG A 63 2.77 -10.17 -26.39
CA ARG A 63 2.65 -11.56 -25.95
C ARG A 63 1.90 -12.41 -26.97
N PRO A 64 2.55 -13.39 -27.63
CA PRO A 64 1.85 -14.28 -28.54
C PRO A 64 0.80 -15.07 -27.76
N ALA A 65 -0.42 -15.03 -28.26
CA ALA A 65 -1.51 -15.88 -27.83
C ALA A 65 -1.20 -17.31 -28.29
N ALA A 66 -0.71 -18.14 -27.38
CA ALA A 66 -0.72 -19.58 -27.55
C ALA A 66 -0.91 -20.25 -26.18
N ALA A 67 -2.09 -20.86 -26.03
CA ALA A 67 -2.40 -21.95 -25.12
C ALA A 67 -1.88 -21.88 -23.67
N ALA A 68 -2.69 -21.32 -22.77
CA ALA A 68 -2.99 -21.95 -21.48
C ALA A 68 -4.02 -21.11 -20.73
N LYS A 69 -5.11 -21.77 -20.30
CA LYS A 69 -6.09 -21.29 -19.34
C LYS A 69 -5.42 -20.45 -18.23
N PRO A 70 -5.79 -19.18 -18.02
CA PRO A 70 -5.49 -18.53 -16.76
C PRO A 70 -6.50 -19.08 -15.74
N GLY A 71 -6.17 -20.21 -15.12
CA GLY A 71 -6.65 -20.45 -13.76
C GLY A 71 -6.28 -19.23 -12.91
N PRO A 72 -7.04 -18.91 -11.84
CA PRO A 72 -6.74 -17.75 -11.01
C PRO A 72 -5.28 -17.86 -10.59
N ARG A 73 -4.44 -16.96 -11.12
CA ARG A 73 -3.06 -16.82 -10.66
C ARG A 73 -3.21 -16.36 -9.23
N ALA A 74 -3.21 -17.33 -8.31
CA ALA A 74 -2.99 -17.10 -6.91
C ALA A 74 -1.80 -16.14 -6.86
N GLY A 75 -2.09 -14.89 -6.46
CA GLY A 75 -1.07 -13.88 -6.32
C GLY A 75 0.07 -14.56 -5.58
N ARG A 76 1.25 -14.62 -6.22
CA ARG A 76 2.43 -15.24 -5.63
C ARG A 76 2.51 -14.66 -4.23
N LYS A 77 2.16 -15.46 -3.21
CA LYS A 77 2.21 -15.03 -1.82
C LYS A 77 3.68 -14.73 -1.60
N LEU A 78 4.03 -13.45 -1.68
CA LEU A 78 5.38 -12.99 -1.48
C LEU A 78 5.67 -13.38 -0.04
N GLY A 79 6.40 -14.47 0.13
CA GLY A 79 6.66 -15.07 1.45
C GLY A 79 7.11 -13.97 2.39
N LYS A 80 6.58 -13.96 3.61
CA LYS A 80 6.91 -12.95 4.61
C LYS A 80 8.42 -13.01 4.85
N VAL A 81 9.17 -12.13 4.20
CA VAL A 81 10.63 -12.12 4.28
C VAL A 81 10.99 -11.64 5.69
N PRO A 82 11.84 -12.36 6.44
CA PRO A 82 12.30 -11.90 7.73
C PRO A 82 12.94 -10.51 7.61
N PRO A 83 12.73 -9.61 8.60
CA PRO A 83 13.45 -8.35 8.64
C PRO A 83 14.96 -8.60 8.67
N LYS A 84 15.72 -7.85 7.86
CA LYS A 84 17.19 -7.93 7.78
C LYS A 84 17.86 -6.83 8.60
N TYR A 85 17.18 -5.70 8.77
CA TYR A 85 17.64 -4.54 9.53
C TYR A 85 16.63 -4.15 10.61
N ARG A 86 17.09 -3.68 11.79
CA ARG A 86 16.22 -3.24 12.89
C ARG A 86 16.70 -1.90 13.47
N ASN A 87 15.76 -1.01 13.77
CA ASN A 87 16.07 0.28 14.39
C ASN A 87 16.48 0.06 15.87
N PRO A 88 17.64 0.59 16.32
CA PRO A 88 18.06 0.50 17.73
C PRO A 88 17.24 1.39 18.67
N ALA A 89 16.64 2.47 18.16
CA ALA A 89 15.81 3.37 18.95
C ALA A 89 14.39 2.82 19.13
N ASN A 90 13.87 2.11 18.12
CA ASN A 90 12.54 1.50 18.18
C ASN A 90 12.54 0.08 17.60
N PRO A 91 12.51 -0.96 18.46
CA PRO A 91 12.50 -2.35 18.00
C PRO A 91 11.28 -2.74 17.14
N GLN A 92 10.20 -1.96 17.09
CA GLN A 92 9.06 -2.25 16.23
C GLN A 92 9.33 -1.92 14.74
N GLU A 93 10.33 -1.10 14.47
CA GLU A 93 10.68 -0.69 13.11
C GLU A 93 11.78 -1.60 12.55
N ALA A 94 11.41 -2.39 11.55
CA ALA A 94 12.33 -3.33 10.91
C ALA A 94 12.17 -3.30 9.39
N TRP A 95 13.26 -3.53 8.68
CA TRP A 95 13.32 -3.48 7.23
C TRP A 95 13.90 -4.76 6.66
N THR A 96 13.22 -5.33 5.66
CA THR A 96 13.62 -6.60 5.03
C THR A 96 14.79 -6.44 4.05
N GLY A 97 15.24 -5.20 3.79
CA GLY A 97 16.26 -4.90 2.78
C GLY A 97 15.71 -4.98 1.35
N ARG A 98 14.39 -5.02 1.18
CA ARG A 98 13.70 -4.99 -0.12
C ARG A 98 12.84 -3.72 -0.20
N GLY A 99 12.84 -3.08 -1.38
CA GLY A 99 12.04 -1.87 -1.63
C GLY A 99 12.65 -0.59 -1.07
N LYS A 100 11.85 0.46 -0.92
CA LYS A 100 12.30 1.78 -0.43
C LYS A 100 12.78 1.68 1.03
N GLN A 101 13.90 2.35 1.32
CA GLN A 101 14.45 2.46 2.66
C GLN A 101 13.51 3.24 3.61
N PRO A 102 13.29 2.78 4.85
CA PRO A 102 12.44 3.49 5.80
C PRO A 102 13.12 4.76 6.33
N ARG A 103 12.30 5.70 6.85
CA ARG A 103 12.77 7.02 7.30
C ARG A 103 13.87 6.92 8.37
N TRP A 104 13.70 6.06 9.36
CA TRP A 104 14.69 5.87 10.42
C TRP A 104 16.06 5.44 9.89
N LEU A 105 16.10 4.56 8.88
CA LEU A 105 17.37 4.09 8.34
C LEU A 105 17.98 5.19 7.47
N ALA A 106 17.18 5.94 6.72
CA ALA A 106 17.65 7.07 5.93
C ALA A 106 18.24 8.19 6.82
N GLU A 107 17.60 8.49 7.94
CA GLU A 107 18.07 9.48 8.92
C GLU A 107 19.37 9.03 9.60
N LEU A 108 19.50 7.75 9.96
CA LEU A 108 20.74 7.22 10.55
C LEU A 108 21.89 7.17 9.54
N THR A 109 21.60 6.85 8.29
CA THR A 109 22.60 6.93 7.20
C THR A 109 23.01 8.38 6.93
N ALA A 110 22.06 9.32 6.94
CA ALA A 110 22.36 10.75 6.82
C ALA A 110 23.17 11.28 8.02
N ALA A 111 22.97 10.73 9.21
CA ALA A 111 23.77 11.02 10.40
C ALA A 111 25.17 10.34 10.40
N GLY A 112 25.59 9.75 9.28
CA GLY A 112 26.92 9.16 9.10
C GLY A 112 27.07 7.73 9.61
N LYS A 113 25.97 7.05 9.98
CA LYS A 113 26.01 5.66 10.42
C LYS A 113 25.84 4.70 9.25
N LYS A 114 26.48 3.53 9.36
CA LYS A 114 26.45 2.51 8.31
C LYS A 114 25.20 1.65 8.43
N VAL A 115 24.64 1.25 7.29
CA VAL A 115 23.41 0.44 7.24
C VAL A 115 23.67 -0.95 7.85
N GLU A 116 24.91 -1.42 7.75
CA GLU A 116 25.44 -2.67 8.26
C GLU A 116 25.38 -2.76 9.80
N ASP A 117 25.42 -1.63 10.50
CA ASP A 117 25.34 -1.60 11.97
C ASP A 117 23.93 -1.97 12.49
N PHE A 118 22.94 -1.95 11.60
CA PHE A 118 21.54 -2.28 11.93
C PHE A 118 21.14 -3.68 11.50
N LEU A 119 22.09 -4.50 11.01
CA LEU A 119 21.85 -5.84 10.48
C LEU A 119 21.55 -6.86 11.60
N ILE A 120 20.43 -7.57 11.51
CA ILE A 120 20.02 -8.56 12.53
C ILE A 120 20.89 -9.83 12.50
N SER A 121 21.51 -10.14 11.35
CA SER A 121 22.21 -11.42 11.09
C SER A 121 23.72 -11.42 11.38
N LYS A 122 24.34 -10.29 11.75
CA LYS A 122 25.75 -10.29 12.16
C LYS A 122 25.82 -9.95 13.64
N VAL A 123 26.02 -10.99 14.45
CA VAL A 123 26.55 -10.92 15.83
C VAL A 123 25.57 -10.39 16.89
N SER A 124 24.90 -11.34 17.55
CA SER A 124 24.57 -11.23 18.97
C SER A 124 25.82 -10.92 19.81
N THR A 125 25.70 -10.07 20.84
CA THR A 125 26.70 -9.71 21.89
C THR A 125 27.71 -8.57 21.62
N LYS A 126 27.38 -7.37 22.14
CA LYS A 126 28.33 -6.58 22.97
C LYS A 126 27.57 -5.66 23.94
N LYS A 127 27.98 -5.79 25.20
CA LYS A 127 27.56 -5.12 26.44
C LYS A 127 27.79 -3.60 26.40
N ALA A 128 26.84 -2.88 27.02
CA ALA A 128 26.75 -1.48 27.49
C ALA A 128 27.96 -0.51 27.37
N PRO A 129 27.68 0.81 27.50
CA PRO A 129 28.20 1.46 28.71
C PRO A 129 27.16 2.27 29.49
N ALA A 130 27.27 2.15 30.81
CA ALA A 130 26.72 3.07 31.80
C ALA A 130 27.51 4.38 31.83
N LYS A 131 26.85 5.52 32.08
CA LYS A 131 27.22 6.55 33.08
C LYS A 131 26.31 7.79 32.95
N LYS A 132 25.46 8.02 33.96
CA LYS A 132 25.36 9.31 34.65
C LYS A 132 24.94 9.06 36.10
N ALA A 133 25.89 9.30 36.99
CA ALA A 133 25.75 9.20 38.44
C ALA A 133 25.27 10.54 39.01
N ALA A 134 24.17 10.49 39.79
CA ALA A 134 23.82 11.17 41.05
C ALA A 134 23.93 12.72 41.18
N PRO A 135 23.13 13.36 42.07
CA PRO A 135 23.36 13.23 43.51
C PRO A 135 22.13 12.98 44.41
N ARG A 136 22.38 12.10 45.39
CA ARG A 136 21.92 11.98 46.79
C ARG A 136 20.98 13.04 47.42
N LYS A 137 19.94 12.57 48.12
CA LYS A 137 19.55 12.86 49.53
C LYS A 137 18.80 11.63 50.12
N ALA A 138 19.41 10.87 51.04
CA ALA A 138 19.23 10.86 52.52
C ALA A 138 17.82 10.40 52.99
N ALA A 139 17.65 9.12 53.38
CA ALA A 139 17.51 8.62 54.79
C ALA A 139 16.11 8.89 55.41
N THR A 140 15.31 7.95 55.93
CA THR A 140 15.57 7.14 57.13
C THR A 140 14.41 6.16 57.42
N LYS A 141 14.76 4.92 57.82
CA LYS A 141 14.16 3.91 58.73
C LYS A 141 12.68 4.06 59.21
N ARG A 142 11.90 2.96 59.11
CA ARG A 142 11.45 2.11 60.26
C ARG A 142 10.53 0.95 59.79
N ALA A 143 10.90 -0.27 60.17
CA ALA A 143 10.03 -1.43 60.34
C ALA A 143 9.31 -1.33 61.73
N PRO A 144 8.44 -2.27 62.23
CA PRO A 144 8.27 -3.67 61.77
C PRO A 144 6.87 -4.33 61.89
N LYS A 145 6.79 -5.55 61.30
CA LYS A 145 6.12 -6.80 61.74
C LYS A 145 4.66 -6.81 62.25
N LYS A 146 3.86 -7.73 61.67
CA LYS A 146 3.19 -8.89 62.33
C LYS A 146 2.47 -9.74 61.26
N SER A 147 2.84 -11.02 61.05
CA SER A 147 2.08 -12.24 61.42
C SER A 147 0.59 -12.19 61.04
N LYS A 148 -0.02 -13.15 60.35
CA LYS A 148 -0.07 -14.60 60.65
C LYS A 148 -0.85 -15.29 59.52
N ALA A 149 -0.50 -16.55 59.22
CA ALA A 149 -1.23 -17.46 58.35
C ALA A 149 -2.57 -17.91 58.96
N ALA A 150 -3.55 -18.15 58.10
CA ALA A 150 -4.45 -19.32 58.10
C ALA A 150 -5.19 -19.33 56.76
#